data_AF-A0A560WDY0-F1
#
_entry.id   AF-A0A560WDY0-F1
#
_cell.length_a   1.000
_cell.length_b   1.000
_cell.length_c   1.000
_cell.angle_alpha   90.00
_cell.angle_beta   90.00
_cell.angle_gamma   90.00
#
_symmetry.space_group_name_H-M   'P 1'
#
loop_
_entity.id
_entity.type
_entity.pdbx_description
1 polymer ?
#
loop_
_entity_poly.entity_id
_entity_poly.type
_entity_poly.pdbx_seq_one_letter_code
_entity_poly.pdbx_strand_id
1 'polypeptide(L)'
;MTTLVHLVAALPVAGPITPEAAEPALEGAAAVVVTAVAAVLVLLGAVWVLLSAIAMHRVGDALSRVNALGPATGVGIPWIVIGAWLHNLTVHAFSWIDVVKVAITLGALLIVSSVASNVLARAAIMSGAEMDPATSPNDLLDEPPSPR
;
A
#
# COMPACT_ATOMS: atom_id res chain seq x y z
N MET A 1 2.36 25.09 2.15
CA MET A 1 2.03 25.07 3.60
C MET A 1 0.75 25.84 3.90
N THR A 2 0.49 26.99 3.26
CA THR A 2 -0.73 27.81 3.49
C THR A 2 -2.06 27.13 3.10
N THR A 3 -2.06 26.19 2.15
CA THR A 3 -3.30 25.58 1.63
C THR A 3 -3.91 24.49 2.52
N LEU A 4 -3.11 23.83 3.36
CA LEU A 4 -3.58 22.76 4.28
C LEU A 4 -4.27 23.34 5.53
N VAL A 5 -3.84 24.54 5.97
CA VAL A 5 -4.46 25.29 7.07
C VAL A 5 -5.91 25.66 6.76
N HIS A 6 -6.18 26.09 5.52
CA HIS A 6 -7.54 26.49 5.11
C HIS A 6 -8.53 25.32 5.00
N LEU A 7 -8.06 24.09 4.80
CA LEU A 7 -8.93 22.91 4.70
C LEU A 7 -9.44 22.43 6.07
N VAL A 8 -8.68 22.69 7.15
CA VAL A 8 -9.01 22.25 8.52
C VAL A 8 -9.72 23.35 9.33
N ALA A 9 -9.58 24.63 8.95
CA ALA A 9 -10.19 25.79 9.61
C ALA A 9 -11.73 25.90 9.50
N ALA A 10 -12.41 24.94 8.87
CA ALA A 10 -13.86 24.94 8.68
C ALA A 10 -14.67 24.30 9.84
N LEU A 11 -14.02 23.86 10.92
CA LEU A 11 -14.70 23.32 12.10
C LEU A 11 -14.99 24.41 13.15
N PRO A 12 -16.22 24.49 13.68
CA PRO A 12 -16.59 25.53 14.64
C PRO A 12 -16.06 25.17 16.04
N VAL A 13 -15.04 25.88 16.53
CA VAL A 13 -14.58 25.77 17.93
C VAL A 13 -15.01 27.02 18.70
N ALA A 14 -15.67 26.78 19.84
CA ALA A 14 -16.27 27.78 20.71
C ALA A 14 -15.25 28.42 21.69
N GLY A 15 -15.36 29.73 21.91
CA GLY A 15 -14.70 30.50 22.99
C GLY A 15 -13.59 31.46 22.53
N PRO A 16 -13.43 32.66 23.13
CA PRO A 16 -12.53 33.70 22.62
C PRO A 16 -11.09 33.42 23.04
N ILE A 17 -10.38 32.62 22.25
CA ILE A 17 -8.92 32.58 22.20
C ILE A 17 -8.45 33.83 21.44
N THR A 18 -7.54 34.61 22.04
CA THR A 18 -6.86 35.70 21.33
C THR A 18 -6.19 35.12 20.07
N PRO A 19 -6.36 35.72 18.88
CA PRO A 19 -5.92 35.12 17.62
C PRO A 19 -4.43 34.75 17.60
N GLU A 20 -3.59 35.51 18.30
CA GLU A 20 -2.14 35.29 18.43
C GLU A 20 -1.75 34.00 19.19
N ALA A 21 -2.60 33.51 20.10
CA ALA A 21 -2.39 32.25 20.83
C ALA A 21 -3.08 31.05 20.15
N ALA A 22 -4.06 31.31 19.28
CA ALA A 22 -4.79 30.29 18.55
C ALA A 22 -3.95 29.69 17.41
N GLU A 23 -3.18 30.52 16.70
CA GLU A 23 -2.35 30.10 15.57
C GLU A 23 -1.34 28.97 15.91
N PRO A 24 -0.47 29.09 16.93
CA PRO A 24 0.49 28.03 17.25
C PRO A 24 -0.17 26.75 17.81
N ALA A 25 -1.31 26.88 18.50
CA ALA A 25 -2.05 25.73 19.00
C ALA A 25 -2.74 24.94 17.87
N LEU A 26 -3.27 25.64 16.87
CA LEU A 26 -3.87 25.04 15.68
C LEU A 26 -2.80 24.36 14.80
N GLU A 27 -1.62 24.96 14.67
CA GLU A 27 -0.48 24.33 13.97
C GLU A 27 -0.02 23.04 14.65
N GLY A 28 0.09 23.04 15.98
CA GLY A 28 0.40 21.84 16.76
C GLY A 28 -0.66 20.75 16.63
N ALA A 29 -1.94 21.10 16.71
CA ALA A 29 -3.04 20.16 16.55
C ALA A 29 -3.07 19.53 15.15
N ALA A 30 -2.83 20.33 14.10
CA ALA A 30 -2.75 19.84 12.73
C ALA A 30 -1.60 18.84 12.55
N ALA A 31 -0.42 19.12 13.10
CA ALA A 31 0.71 18.20 13.05
C ALA A 31 0.41 16.86 13.73
N VAL A 32 -0.27 16.89 14.89
CA VAL A 32 -0.70 15.66 15.59
C VAL A 32 -1.67 14.83 14.76
N VAL A 33 -2.67 15.47 14.14
CA VAL A 33 -3.65 14.77 13.28
C VAL A 33 -2.95 14.14 12.07
N VAL A 34 -2.08 14.87 11.39
CA VAL A 34 -1.31 14.37 10.24
C VAL A 34 -0.45 13.16 10.63
N THR A 35 0.25 13.23 11.77
CA THR A 35 1.04 12.13 12.31
C THR A 35 0.17 10.92 12.68
N ALA A 36 -1.00 11.13 13.27
CA ALA A 36 -1.92 10.04 13.60
C ALA A 36 -2.43 9.33 12.33
N VAL A 37 -2.83 10.08 11.30
CA VAL A 37 -3.26 9.51 10.02
C VAL A 37 -2.11 8.75 9.35
N ALA A 38 -0.90 9.33 9.35
CA ALA A 38 0.29 8.67 8.83
C ALA A 38 0.58 7.35 9.56
N ALA A 39 0.52 7.34 10.89
CA ALA A 39 0.72 6.14 11.69
C ALA A 39 -0.31 5.06 11.39
N VAL A 40 -1.60 5.43 11.27
CA VAL A 40 -2.67 4.49 10.89
C VAL A 40 -2.42 3.87 9.52
N LEU A 41 -2.05 4.69 8.51
CA LEU A 41 -1.74 4.19 7.18
C LEU A 41 -0.56 3.22 7.18
N VAL A 42 0.53 3.56 7.87
CA VAL A 42 1.72 2.70 7.97
C VAL A 42 1.41 1.39 8.71
N LEU A 43 0.69 1.45 9.84
CA LEU A 43 0.35 0.27 10.62
C LEU A 43 -0.60 -0.66 9.87
N LEU A 44 -1.66 -0.13 9.27
CA LEU A 44 -2.60 -0.93 8.48
C LEU A 44 -1.91 -1.49 7.22
N GLY A 45 -1.05 -0.71 6.58
CA GLY A 45 -0.23 -1.20 5.47
C GLY A 45 0.71 -2.34 5.88
N ALA A 46 1.35 -2.24 7.05
CA ALA A 46 2.18 -3.30 7.61
C ALA A 46 1.37 -4.56 7.95
N VAL A 47 0.14 -4.42 8.44
CA VAL A 47 -0.77 -5.56 8.65
C VAL A 47 -1.07 -6.25 7.33
N TRP A 48 -1.34 -5.53 6.24
CA TRP A 48 -1.53 -6.16 4.92
C TRP A 48 -0.29 -6.93 4.44
N VAL A 49 0.90 -6.38 4.64
CA VAL A 49 2.16 -7.07 4.32
C VAL A 49 2.31 -8.35 5.15
N LEU A 50 2.05 -8.27 6.46
CA LEU A 50 2.10 -9.43 7.36
C LEU A 50 1.08 -10.50 6.96
N LEU A 51 -0.16 -10.11 6.64
CA LEU A 51 -1.21 -11.03 6.23
C LEU A 51 -0.85 -11.74 4.92
N SER A 52 -0.30 -11.03 3.92
CA SER A 52 0.22 -11.66 2.71
C SER A 52 1.37 -12.62 3.00
N ALA A 53 2.31 -12.27 3.88
CA ALA A 53 3.41 -13.16 4.26
C ALA A 53 2.89 -14.44 4.95
N ILE A 54 1.91 -14.30 5.85
CA ILE A 54 1.24 -15.45 6.48
C ILE A 54 0.51 -16.28 5.42
N ALA A 55 -0.25 -15.65 4.52
CA ALA A 55 -0.97 -16.34 3.45
C ALA A 55 -0.01 -17.14 2.55
N MET A 56 1.11 -16.54 2.14
CA MET A 56 2.15 -17.21 1.36
C MET A 56 2.73 -18.44 2.09
N HIS A 57 2.79 -18.43 3.42
CA HIS A 57 3.27 -19.59 4.17
C HIS A 57 2.23 -20.72 4.28
N ARG A 58 0.94 -20.39 4.16
CA ARG A 58 -0.18 -21.33 4.31
C ARG A 58 -0.59 -22.04 3.02
N VAL A 59 -0.34 -21.45 1.85
CA VAL A 59 -0.71 -22.05 0.56
C VAL A 59 0.29 -23.12 0.11
N GLY A 60 -0.22 -24.17 -0.56
CA GLY A 60 0.55 -25.36 -0.91
C GLY A 60 1.50 -25.20 -2.09
N ASP A 61 1.15 -24.40 -3.08
CA ASP A 61 1.88 -24.32 -4.35
C ASP A 61 2.49 -22.95 -4.66
N ALA A 62 3.43 -22.95 -5.61
CA ALA A 62 4.16 -21.75 -6.00
C ALA A 62 3.25 -20.68 -6.63
N LEU A 63 2.28 -21.06 -7.46
CA LEU A 63 1.42 -20.12 -8.18
C LEU A 63 0.47 -19.38 -7.22
N SER A 64 -0.11 -20.11 -6.26
CA SER A 64 -0.92 -19.55 -5.19
C SER A 64 -0.11 -18.59 -4.30
N ARG A 65 1.18 -18.86 -4.06
CA ARG A 65 2.06 -17.93 -3.31
C ARG A 65 2.27 -16.62 -4.05
N VAL A 66 2.43 -16.66 -5.37
CA VAL A 66 2.53 -15.45 -6.19
C VAL A 66 1.28 -14.59 -6.03
N ASN A 67 0.10 -15.21 -6.12
CA ASN A 67 -1.17 -14.49 -5.99
C ASN A 67 -1.44 -14.00 -4.56
N ALA A 68 -1.00 -14.73 -3.53
CA ALA A 68 -1.12 -14.34 -2.13
C ALA A 68 -0.32 -13.08 -1.77
N LEU A 69 0.68 -12.70 -2.59
CA LEU A 69 1.46 -11.47 -2.42
C LEU A 69 0.69 -10.21 -2.84
N GLY A 70 -0.35 -10.34 -3.67
CA GLY A 70 -1.09 -9.22 -4.25
C GLY A 70 -1.58 -8.16 -3.25
N PRO A 71 -2.19 -8.52 -2.10
CA PRO A 71 -2.62 -7.53 -1.12
C PRO A 71 -1.47 -6.70 -0.52
N ALA A 72 -0.29 -7.29 -0.31
CA ALA A 72 0.88 -6.54 0.16
C ALA A 72 1.34 -5.50 -0.86
N THR A 73 1.46 -5.86 -2.14
CA THR A 73 1.98 -4.94 -3.17
C THR A 73 0.92 -3.97 -3.69
N GLY A 74 -0.35 -4.38 -3.73
CA GLY A 74 -1.46 -3.56 -4.22
C GLY A 74 -2.04 -2.59 -3.18
N VAL A 75 -1.96 -2.91 -1.88
CA VAL A 75 -2.54 -2.10 -0.80
C VAL A 75 -1.52 -1.80 0.29
N GLY A 76 -0.85 -2.82 0.83
CA GLY A 76 0.00 -2.69 2.00
C GLY A 76 1.15 -1.69 1.85
N ILE A 77 2.03 -1.94 0.88
CA ILE A 77 3.18 -1.07 0.60
C ILE A 77 2.74 0.32 0.12
N PRO A 78 1.74 0.50 -0.77
CA PRO A 78 1.21 1.82 -1.10
C PRO A 78 0.79 2.65 0.12
N TRP A 79 0.09 2.04 1.07
CA TRP A 79 -0.33 2.72 2.30
C TRP A 79 0.87 3.12 3.17
N ILE A 80 1.88 2.25 3.28
CA ILE A 80 3.13 2.58 3.98
C ILE A 80 3.83 3.78 3.34
N VAL A 81 3.96 3.79 2.01
CA VAL A 81 4.64 4.89 1.28
C VAL A 81 3.89 6.21 1.45
N ILE A 82 2.55 6.20 1.31
CA ILE A 82 1.73 7.41 1.48
C ILE A 82 1.79 7.89 2.94
N GLY A 83 1.70 6.99 3.92
CA GLY A 83 1.80 7.33 5.34
C GLY A 83 3.17 7.93 5.68
N ALA A 84 4.26 7.35 5.17
CA ALA A 84 5.61 7.88 5.36
C ALA A 84 5.78 9.28 4.76
N TRP A 85 5.25 9.52 3.56
CA TRP A 85 5.26 10.86 2.94
C TRP A 85 4.41 11.86 3.74
N LEU A 86 3.26 11.44 4.25
CA LEU A 86 2.40 12.29 5.07
C LEU A 86 3.08 12.71 6.38
N HIS A 87 3.76 11.78 7.06
CA HIS A 87 4.58 12.09 8.23
C HIS A 87 5.74 13.03 7.88
N ASN A 88 6.36 12.87 6.71
CA ASN A 88 7.46 13.72 6.25
C ASN A 88 7.05 15.21 6.17
N LEU A 89 5.78 15.52 5.87
CA LEU A 89 5.25 16.88 5.86
C LEU A 89 5.23 17.56 7.24
N THR A 90 5.36 16.79 8.33
CA THR A 90 5.39 17.33 9.70
C THR A 90 6.81 17.66 10.17
N VAL A 91 7.83 17.07 9.53
CA VAL A 91 9.25 17.21 9.92
C VAL A 91 10.02 18.07 8.91
N HIS A 92 9.64 18.02 7.64
CA HIS A 92 10.32 18.72 6.55
C HIS A 92 9.35 19.60 5.76
N ALA A 93 9.90 20.64 5.13
CA ALA A 93 9.13 21.49 4.22
C ALA A 93 8.65 20.69 3.00
N PHE A 94 7.47 21.05 2.50
CA PHE A 94 6.89 20.44 1.30
C PHE A 94 7.84 20.55 0.10
N SER A 95 8.01 19.43 -0.62
CA SER A 95 8.86 19.34 -1.80
C SER A 95 8.15 18.61 -2.94
N TRP A 96 8.07 19.25 -4.11
CA TRP A 96 7.55 18.63 -5.33
C TRP A 96 8.36 17.41 -5.77
N ILE A 97 9.65 17.40 -5.45
CA ILE A 97 10.52 16.26 -5.74
C ILE A 97 10.04 15.02 -4.97
N ASP A 98 9.58 15.19 -3.73
CA ASP A 98 9.09 14.05 -2.93
C ASP A 98 7.73 13.54 -3.44
N VAL A 99 6.88 14.42 -3.96
CA VAL A 99 5.64 14.01 -4.65
C VAL A 99 5.96 13.15 -5.88
N VAL A 100 6.94 13.58 -6.70
CA VAL A 100 7.37 12.80 -7.87
C VAL A 100 7.98 11.47 -7.45
N LYS A 101 8.80 11.43 -6.39
CA LYS A 101 9.34 10.16 -5.85
C LYS A 101 8.20 9.22 -5.45
N VAL A 102 7.23 9.69 -4.67
CA VAL A 102 6.07 8.88 -4.26
C VAL A 102 5.31 8.35 -5.46
N ALA A 103 5.00 9.20 -6.44
CA ALA A 103 4.30 8.79 -7.66
C ALA A 103 5.07 7.73 -8.44
N ILE A 104 6.39 7.91 -8.62
CA ILE A 104 7.25 6.93 -9.27
C ILE A 104 7.30 5.63 -8.47
N THR A 105 7.41 5.69 -7.13
CA THR A 105 7.42 4.52 -6.26
C THR A 105 6.13 3.71 -6.41
N LEU A 106 4.96 4.36 -6.37
CA LEU A 106 3.68 3.69 -6.53
C LEU A 106 3.51 3.09 -7.94
N GLY A 107 3.87 3.85 -8.98
CA GLY A 107 3.81 3.38 -10.37
C GLY A 107 4.77 2.20 -10.61
N ALA A 108 6.01 2.32 -10.16
CA ALA A 108 7.02 1.25 -10.27
C ALA A 108 6.57 0.00 -9.52
N LEU A 109 6.01 0.14 -8.32
CA LEU A 109 5.50 -0.98 -7.54
C LEU A 109 4.40 -1.75 -8.30
N LEU A 110 3.44 -1.05 -8.89
CA LEU A 110 2.37 -1.68 -9.68
C LEU A 110 2.90 -2.37 -10.94
N ILE A 111 3.75 -1.69 -11.70
CA ILE A 111 4.32 -2.23 -12.94
C ILE A 111 5.17 -3.46 -12.64
N VAL A 112 6.09 -3.36 -11.67
CA VAL A 112 6.99 -4.44 -11.29
C VAL A 112 6.20 -5.60 -10.68
N SER A 113 5.21 -5.35 -9.84
CA SER A 113 4.36 -6.41 -9.26
C SER A 113 3.62 -7.20 -10.34
N SER A 114 3.09 -6.52 -11.37
CA SER A 114 2.41 -7.16 -12.49
C SER A 114 3.36 -8.03 -13.32
N VAL A 115 4.50 -7.46 -13.74
CA VAL A 115 5.49 -8.19 -14.55
C VAL A 115 6.07 -9.37 -13.76
N ALA A 116 6.42 -9.17 -12.50
CA ALA A 116 6.97 -10.21 -11.63
C ALA A 116 6.00 -11.38 -11.47
N SER A 117 4.70 -11.10 -11.26
CA SER A 117 3.70 -12.17 -11.09
C SER A 117 3.55 -13.03 -12.34
N ASN A 118 3.49 -12.39 -13.53
CA ASN A 118 3.37 -13.12 -14.79
C ASN A 118 4.62 -13.95 -15.12
N VAL A 119 5.82 -13.40 -14.87
CA VAL A 119 7.08 -14.11 -15.10
C VAL A 119 7.22 -15.29 -14.15
N LEU A 120 6.89 -15.10 -12.87
CA LEU A 120 7.00 -16.15 -11.86
C LEU A 120 5.95 -17.26 -12.07
N ALA A 121 4.72 -16.91 -12.45
CA ALA A 121 3.70 -17.88 -12.84
C ALA A 121 4.14 -18.74 -14.02
N ARG A 122 4.66 -18.12 -15.09
CA ARG A 122 5.16 -18.84 -16.26
C ARG A 122 6.34 -19.75 -15.89
N ALA A 123 7.26 -19.27 -15.06
CA ALA A 123 8.39 -20.06 -14.62
C ALA A 123 7.95 -21.28 -13.79
N ALA A 124 6.98 -21.12 -12.89
CA ALA A 124 6.44 -22.22 -12.09
C ALA A 124 5.86 -23.33 -12.96
N ILE A 125 4.99 -22.98 -13.93
CA ILE A 125 4.39 -23.95 -14.87
C ILE A 125 5.48 -24.64 -15.70
N MET A 126 6.38 -23.88 -16.31
CA MET A 126 7.44 -24.44 -17.18
C MET A 126 8.46 -25.30 -16.42
N SER A 127 8.60 -25.12 -15.10
CA SER A 127 9.46 -25.94 -14.26
C SER A 127 8.84 -27.29 -13.86
N GLY A 128 7.54 -27.50 -14.17
CA GLY A 128 6.81 -28.67 -13.69
C GLY A 128 6.62 -28.68 -12.18
N ALA A 129 6.55 -27.50 -11.54
CA ALA A 129 6.32 -27.39 -10.10
C ALA A 129 5.01 -28.07 -9.73
N GLU A 130 5.03 -28.81 -8.62
CA GLU A 130 3.83 -29.47 -8.09
C GLU A 130 2.77 -28.42 -7.73
N MET A 131 1.54 -28.65 -8.20
CA MET A 131 0.38 -27.82 -7.92
C MET A 131 -0.43 -28.41 -6.78
N ASP A 132 -1.05 -27.54 -5.99
CA ASP A 132 -1.86 -27.96 -4.85
C ASP A 132 -3.08 -28.75 -5.37
N PRO A 133 -3.32 -29.98 -4.89
CA PRO A 133 -4.48 -30.78 -5.30
C PRO A 133 -5.83 -30.07 -5.15
N ALA A 134 -5.93 -29.11 -4.23
CA ALA A 134 -7.12 -28.29 -4.05
C ALA A 134 -7.43 -27.36 -5.25
N THR A 135 -6.48 -27.20 -6.18
CA THR A 135 -6.64 -26.44 -7.42
C THR A 135 -7.09 -27.29 -8.61
N SER A 136 -7.48 -28.56 -8.38
CA SER A 136 -8.10 -29.42 -9.39
C SER A 136 -9.59 -29.07 -9.58
N PRO A 137 -10.10 -29.02 -10.83
CA PRO A 137 -9.39 -29.22 -12.10
C PRO A 137 -8.57 -27.99 -12.53
N ASN A 138 -7.47 -28.21 -13.25
CA ASN A 138 -6.54 -27.15 -13.66
C ASN A 138 -6.31 -27.17 -15.17
N ASP A 139 -7.15 -26.40 -15.88
CA ASP A 139 -7.13 -26.27 -17.34
C ASP A 139 -5.78 -25.76 -17.92
N LEU A 140 -4.90 -25.18 -17.07
CA LEU A 140 -3.57 -24.75 -17.51
C LEU A 140 -2.57 -25.90 -17.62
N LEU A 141 -2.80 -26.98 -16.87
CA LEU A 141 -1.99 -28.19 -16.88
C LEU A 141 -2.64 -29.34 -17.65
N ASP A 142 -3.98 -29.36 -17.70
CA ASP A 142 -4.73 -30.40 -18.37
C ASP A 142 -4.64 -30.25 -19.89
N GLU A 143 -4.42 -31.37 -20.60
CA GLU A 143 -4.41 -31.41 -22.07
C GLU A 143 -5.83 -31.03 -22.58
N PRO A 144 -5.96 -30.08 -23.53
CA PRO A 144 -7.25 -29.76 -24.12
C PRO A 144 -7.93 -31.02 -24.67
N PRO A 145 -9.26 -31.16 -24.53
CA PRO A 145 -9.97 -32.29 -25.13
C PRO A 145 -9.67 -32.36 -26.63
N SER A 146 -9.21 -33.51 -27.12
CA SER A 146 -8.96 -33.70 -28.55
C SER A 146 -10.24 -33.41 -29.34
N PRO A 147 -10.19 -32.62 -30.44
CA PRO A 147 -11.35 -32.44 -31.30
C PRO A 147 -11.84 -33.82 -31.77
N ARG A 148 -13.10 -34.14 -31.48
CA ARG A 148 -13.76 -35.36 -32.00
C ARG A 148 -14.24 -35.13 -33.43
#